data_AF-K0SRW8-F1
#
_entry.id   AF-K0SRW8-F1
#
_cell.length_a   1.000
_cell.length_b   1.000
_cell.length_c   1.000
_cell.angle_alpha   90.00
_cell.angle_beta   90.00
_cell.angle_gamma   90.00
#
_symmetry.space_group_name_H-M   'P 1'
#
loop_
_entity.id
_entity.type
_entity.pdbx_description
1 polymer ?
#
loop_
_entity_poly.entity_id
_entity_poly.type
_entity_poly.pdbx_seq_one_letter_code
_entity_poly.pdbx_strand_id
1 'polypeptide(L)'
;MIRWFGDRKSPQFKDRINAQIFSCGNMALLHICGEENNTNIASILLQLGADVDIKDSQAATFLVRTLAYGQGDFETCGKLALEWGAATTGHPIDVIKILAGTESADGIFQATLLKSEYGGRRCEVMGHERPDLNGNTCVVNEYLPETDEYKVVMEHTREKLVLGPNNLKRRDRTRQDPGYYIEVKANRIIRREFDSNEECQAYVASITGSDEVDDAACAKADQAAAELLSELGLDGDDLGAKVVKGKSTTKSGKKKKRGKKNRK
;
A
#
# COMPACT_ATOMS: atom_id res chain seq x y z
N MET A 1 1.98 8.88 -12.89
CA MET A 1 2.48 7.72 -12.13
C MET A 1 1.40 6.66 -11.89
N ILE A 2 0.20 7.01 -11.41
CA ILE A 2 -0.84 6.01 -11.03
C ILE A 2 -1.58 5.34 -12.21
N ARG A 3 -1.56 5.94 -13.41
CA ARG A 3 -2.24 5.39 -14.61
C ARG A 3 -1.77 3.99 -15.03
N TRP A 4 -0.61 3.55 -14.56
CA TRP A 4 -0.03 2.26 -14.93
C TRP A 4 -0.85 1.06 -14.42
N PHE A 5 -1.57 1.22 -13.31
CA PHE A 5 -2.46 0.16 -12.81
C PHE A 5 -3.72 -0.01 -13.67
N GLY A 6 -4.01 0.94 -14.56
CA GLY A 6 -5.22 0.96 -15.39
C GLY A 6 -6.39 1.64 -14.68
N ASP A 7 -7.60 1.36 -15.18
CA ASP A 7 -8.84 1.88 -14.61
C ASP A 7 -9.05 1.30 -13.20
N ARG A 8 -9.29 2.18 -12.22
CA ARG A 8 -9.54 1.83 -10.81
C ARG A 8 -10.80 0.99 -10.61
N LYS A 9 -11.76 1.09 -11.53
CA LYS A 9 -13.00 0.30 -11.49
C LYS A 9 -12.81 -1.10 -12.09
N SER A 10 -11.73 -1.32 -12.84
CA SER A 10 -11.49 -2.61 -13.46
C SER A 10 -11.19 -3.69 -12.42
N PRO A 11 -11.73 -4.92 -12.58
CA PRO A 11 -11.40 -6.04 -11.69
C PRO A 11 -9.89 -6.30 -11.62
N GLN A 12 -9.16 -6.05 -12.73
CA GLN A 12 -7.71 -6.27 -12.81
C GLN A 12 -6.90 -5.24 -12.02
N PHE A 13 -7.49 -4.11 -11.60
CA PHE A 13 -6.78 -3.10 -10.82
C PHE A 13 -6.25 -3.66 -9.51
N LYS A 14 -7.08 -4.44 -8.80
CA LYS A 14 -6.71 -5.06 -7.53
C LYS A 14 -5.57 -6.07 -7.70
N ASP A 15 -5.58 -6.83 -8.80
CA ASP A 15 -4.50 -7.77 -9.10
C ASP A 15 -3.20 -7.04 -9.43
N ARG A 16 -3.29 -5.93 -10.17
CA ARG A 16 -2.12 -5.13 -10.57
C ARG A 16 -1.49 -4.37 -9.40
N ILE A 17 -2.29 -3.80 -8.51
CA ILE A 17 -1.75 -3.06 -7.36
C ILE A 17 -1.05 -3.99 -6.35
N ASN A 18 -1.49 -5.25 -6.29
CA ASN A 18 -0.94 -6.31 -5.46
C ASN A 18 -0.01 -7.26 -6.23
N ALA A 19 0.38 -6.90 -7.47
CA ALA A 19 1.23 -7.76 -8.29
C ALA A 19 2.59 -7.97 -7.62
N GLN A 20 3.07 -9.21 -7.67
CA GLN A 20 4.31 -9.64 -7.05
C GLN A 20 5.39 -9.91 -8.09
N ILE A 21 6.62 -9.51 -7.78
CA ILE A 21 7.77 -9.70 -8.68
C ILE A 21 8.49 -10.99 -8.31
N PHE A 22 8.35 -12.03 -9.14
CA PHE A 22 8.94 -13.35 -8.90
C PHE A 22 10.47 -13.30 -8.72
N SER A 23 11.17 -12.51 -9.53
CA SER A 23 12.63 -12.35 -9.45
C SER A 23 13.11 -11.63 -8.18
N CYS A 24 12.19 -11.03 -7.42
CA CYS A 24 12.47 -10.28 -6.19
C CYS A 24 11.73 -10.92 -5.01
N GLY A 25 11.74 -12.25 -4.89
CA GLY A 25 11.16 -12.96 -3.75
C GLY A 25 9.64 -12.77 -3.61
N ASN A 26 8.92 -12.63 -4.72
CA ASN A 26 7.49 -12.30 -4.73
C ASN A 26 7.15 -11.01 -3.94
N MET A 27 8.05 -10.04 -3.91
CA MET A 27 7.73 -8.74 -3.31
C MET A 27 6.68 -8.00 -4.15
N ALA A 28 5.61 -7.57 -3.48
CA ALA A 28 4.70 -6.53 -3.98
C ALA A 28 5.35 -5.14 -3.89
N LEU A 29 4.82 -4.18 -4.66
CA LEU A 29 5.34 -2.80 -4.67
C LEU A 29 5.31 -2.13 -3.28
N LEU A 30 4.35 -2.49 -2.42
CA LEU A 30 4.27 -2.01 -1.05
C LEU A 30 5.52 -2.38 -0.23
N HIS A 31 6.06 -3.60 -0.40
CA HIS A 31 7.30 -4.02 0.25
C HIS A 31 8.51 -3.20 -0.20
N ILE A 32 8.60 -2.93 -1.51
CA ILE A 32 9.69 -2.13 -2.09
C ILE A 32 9.64 -0.70 -1.54
N CYS A 33 8.45 -0.15 -1.32
CA CYS A 33 8.32 1.15 -0.66
C CYS A 33 8.88 1.15 0.77
N GLY A 34 8.83 0.00 1.47
CA GLY A 34 9.45 -0.18 2.78
C GLY A 34 10.97 -0.15 2.72
N GLU A 35 11.56 -0.91 1.80
CA GLU A 35 13.01 -0.93 1.60
C GLU A 35 13.59 0.47 1.31
N GLU A 36 12.87 1.27 0.52
CA GLU A 36 13.24 2.64 0.17
C GLU A 36 12.77 3.69 1.19
N ASN A 37 12.09 3.26 2.27
CA ASN A 37 11.44 4.10 3.27
C ASN A 37 10.52 5.20 2.69
N ASN A 38 9.87 4.91 1.56
CA ASN A 38 9.06 5.87 0.80
C ASN A 38 7.58 5.81 1.20
N THR A 39 7.29 6.41 2.36
CA THR A 39 5.93 6.43 2.94
C THR A 39 4.90 7.16 2.09
N ASN A 40 5.31 8.12 1.26
CA ASN A 40 4.40 8.81 0.36
C ASN A 40 3.83 7.86 -0.70
N ILE A 41 4.69 7.07 -1.35
CA ILE A 41 4.23 6.08 -2.33
C ILE A 41 3.48 4.95 -1.63
N ALA A 42 3.95 4.45 -0.49
CA ALA A 42 3.24 3.42 0.29
C ALA A 42 1.81 3.88 0.65
N SER A 43 1.66 5.11 1.14
CA SER A 43 0.36 5.71 1.47
C SER A 43 -0.55 5.83 0.25
N ILE A 44 0.00 6.21 -0.92
CA ILE A 44 -0.77 6.23 -2.17
C ILE A 44 -1.26 4.82 -2.52
N LEU A 45 -0.41 3.79 -2.41
CA LEU A 45 -0.80 2.41 -2.71
C LEU A 45 -1.90 1.93 -1.76
N LEU A 46 -1.79 2.22 -0.47
CA LEU A 46 -2.80 1.88 0.52
C LEU A 46 -4.13 2.62 0.27
N GLN A 47 -4.09 3.92 -0.06
CA GLN A 47 -5.27 4.71 -0.50
C GLN A 47 -5.91 4.16 -1.79
N LEU A 48 -5.16 3.44 -2.61
CA LEU A 48 -5.66 2.77 -3.81
C LEU A 48 -6.16 1.34 -3.53
N GLY A 49 -5.97 0.81 -2.32
CA GLY A 49 -6.42 -0.53 -1.94
C GLY A 49 -5.37 -1.62 -2.11
N ALA A 50 -4.08 -1.29 -2.03
CA ALA A 50 -3.04 -2.28 -1.81
C ALA A 50 -3.31 -3.05 -0.51
N ASP A 51 -3.11 -4.36 -0.56
CA ASP A 51 -3.24 -5.24 0.60
C ASP A 51 -2.04 -5.03 1.51
N VAL A 52 -2.29 -4.50 2.72
CA VAL A 52 -1.24 -4.22 3.71
C VAL A 52 -0.58 -5.50 4.23
N ASP A 53 -1.30 -6.63 4.18
CA ASP A 53 -0.87 -7.94 4.65
C ASP A 53 -0.49 -8.89 3.51
N ILE A 54 -0.25 -8.36 2.30
CA ILE A 54 0.30 -9.16 1.21
C ILE A 54 1.63 -9.79 1.63
N LYS A 55 1.79 -11.08 1.37
CA LYS A 55 2.93 -11.89 1.83
C LYS A 55 3.91 -12.16 0.70
N ASP A 56 5.20 -11.89 0.93
CA ASP A 56 6.28 -12.25 0.01
C ASP A 56 6.61 -13.77 0.07
N SER A 57 7.66 -14.23 -0.61
CA SER A 57 8.05 -15.64 -0.61
C SER A 57 8.54 -16.18 0.75
N GLN A 58 8.88 -15.29 1.69
CA GLN A 58 9.21 -15.64 3.08
C GLN A 58 7.98 -15.55 4.00
N ALA A 59 6.80 -15.36 3.42
CA ALA A 59 5.56 -15.07 4.12
C ALA A 59 5.62 -13.78 4.97
N ALA A 60 6.54 -12.87 4.66
CA ALA A 60 6.67 -11.59 5.34
C ALA A 60 5.75 -10.56 4.68
N THR A 61 5.01 -9.81 5.51
CA THR A 61 4.22 -8.65 5.09
C THR A 61 5.05 -7.38 5.13
N PHE A 62 4.46 -6.26 4.69
CA PHE A 62 5.05 -4.94 4.78
C PHE A 62 5.53 -4.63 6.21
N LEU A 63 4.69 -4.87 7.22
CA LEU A 63 5.06 -4.68 8.63
C LEU A 63 6.17 -5.63 9.08
N VAL A 64 6.09 -6.92 8.74
CA VAL A 64 7.10 -7.92 9.15
C VAL A 64 8.46 -7.57 8.58
N ARG A 65 8.54 -7.11 7.33
CA ARG A 65 9.82 -6.71 6.73
C ARG A 65 10.44 -5.50 7.41
N THR A 66 9.62 -4.51 7.78
CA THR A 66 10.10 -3.36 8.55
C THR A 66 10.63 -3.77 9.92
N LEU A 67 9.89 -4.61 10.66
CA LEU A 67 10.26 -4.95 12.04
C LEU A 67 11.36 -6.01 12.16
N ALA A 68 11.31 -7.07 11.34
CA ALA A 68 12.19 -8.24 11.48
C ALA A 68 13.45 -8.15 10.60
N TYR A 69 13.38 -7.46 9.46
CA TYR A 69 14.51 -7.34 8.53
C TYR A 69 15.11 -5.93 8.50
N GLY A 70 14.56 -4.97 9.26
CA GLY A 70 15.04 -3.59 9.32
C GLY A 70 14.89 -2.85 7.98
N GLN A 71 13.89 -3.22 7.18
CA GLN A 71 13.65 -2.65 5.87
C GLN A 71 12.62 -1.52 5.96
N GLY A 72 13.15 -0.30 6.04
CA GLY A 72 12.39 0.88 6.41
C GLY A 72 12.48 1.15 7.91
N ASP A 73 11.95 2.28 8.31
CA ASP A 73 11.99 2.73 9.69
C ASP A 73 10.65 2.50 10.42
N PHE A 74 10.70 2.22 11.72
CA PHE A 74 9.51 1.93 12.51
C PHE A 74 8.58 3.13 12.61
N GLU A 75 9.13 4.32 12.88
CA GLU A 75 8.36 5.56 13.04
C GLU A 75 7.67 6.00 11.74
N THR A 76 8.12 5.47 10.61
CA THR A 76 7.59 5.77 9.28
C THR A 76 6.81 4.58 8.71
N CYS A 77 7.48 3.59 8.11
CA CYS A 77 6.83 2.44 7.49
C CYS A 77 6.09 1.55 8.49
N GLY A 78 6.66 1.33 9.68
CA GLY A 78 6.06 0.49 10.71
C GLY A 78 4.74 1.06 11.21
N LYS A 79 4.73 2.33 11.65
CA LYS A 79 3.52 3.04 12.05
C LYS A 79 2.51 3.12 10.91
N LEU A 80 2.93 3.45 9.69
CA LEU A 80 2.04 3.45 8.54
C LEU A 80 1.33 2.10 8.35
N ALA A 81 2.04 0.98 8.47
CA ALA A 81 1.42 -0.35 8.35
C ALA A 81 0.39 -0.60 9.46
N LEU A 82 0.72 -0.30 10.72
CA LEU A 82 -0.17 -0.48 11.87
C LEU A 82 -1.42 0.39 11.78
N GLU A 83 -1.22 1.65 11.38
CA GLU A 83 -2.27 2.63 11.14
C GLU A 83 -3.28 2.19 10.08
N TRP A 84 -2.83 1.42 9.08
CA TRP A 84 -3.66 0.81 8.03
C TRP A 84 -4.13 -0.60 8.36
N GLY A 85 -3.98 -1.01 9.62
CA GLY A 85 -4.59 -2.23 10.13
C GLY A 85 -3.75 -3.48 10.00
N ALA A 86 -2.47 -3.39 9.63
CA ALA A 86 -1.59 -4.56 9.45
C ALA A 86 -1.68 -5.56 10.61
N ALA A 87 -1.69 -6.85 10.27
CA ALA A 87 -1.69 -7.91 11.25
C ALA A 87 -0.31 -8.00 11.94
N THR A 88 -0.32 -8.00 13.27
CA THR A 88 0.89 -8.16 14.10
C THR A 88 1.17 -9.61 14.45
N THR A 89 0.21 -10.50 14.21
CA THR A 89 0.25 -11.95 14.52
C THR A 89 -0.24 -12.77 13.32
N GLY A 90 -0.10 -14.10 13.38
CA GLY A 90 -0.50 -14.98 12.27
C GLY A 90 0.52 -15.07 11.13
N HIS A 91 1.74 -14.58 11.37
CA HIS A 91 2.89 -14.74 10.50
C HIS A 91 3.79 -15.87 11.03
N PRO A 92 4.54 -16.58 10.18
CA PRO A 92 5.53 -17.56 10.64
C PRO A 92 6.60 -16.93 11.55
N ILE A 93 6.81 -15.63 11.40
CA ILE A 93 7.73 -14.81 12.18
C ILE A 93 6.94 -14.11 13.29
N ASP A 94 7.26 -14.42 14.53
CA ASP A 94 6.76 -13.69 15.71
C ASP A 94 7.59 -12.41 15.91
N VAL A 95 7.12 -11.32 15.31
CA VAL A 95 7.81 -10.02 15.37
C VAL A 95 7.92 -9.48 16.79
N ILE A 96 6.94 -9.75 17.66
CA ILE A 96 6.97 -9.29 19.07
C ILE A 96 8.11 -9.98 19.80
N LYS A 97 8.26 -11.29 19.60
CA LYS A 97 9.35 -12.07 20.21
C LYS A 97 10.72 -11.64 19.70
N ILE A 98 10.85 -11.37 18.39
CA ILE A 98 12.11 -10.88 17.80
C ILE A 98 12.48 -9.53 18.42
N LEU A 99 11.56 -8.58 18.42
CA LEU A 99 11.79 -7.22 18.95
C LEU A 99 12.18 -7.24 20.43
N ALA A 100 11.46 -8.04 21.24
CA ALA A 100 11.77 -8.21 22.65
C ALA A 100 13.15 -8.86 22.89
N GLY A 101 13.62 -9.70 21.96
CA GLY A 101 14.93 -10.36 22.02
C GLY A 101 16.11 -9.49 21.55
N THR A 102 15.86 -8.31 20.98
CA THR A 102 16.95 -7.41 20.56
C THR A 102 17.70 -6.76 21.72
N GLU A 103 17.12 -6.77 22.93
CA GLU A 103 17.60 -6.07 24.15
C GLU A 103 17.87 -4.56 23.95
N SER A 104 17.44 -4.00 22.81
CA SER A 104 17.51 -2.57 22.50
C SER A 104 16.31 -1.84 23.08
N ALA A 105 16.50 -0.58 23.51
CA ALA A 105 15.40 0.23 24.02
C ALA A 105 14.25 0.36 23.00
N ASP A 106 14.60 0.54 21.72
CA ASP A 106 13.64 0.67 20.61
C ASP A 106 12.88 -0.64 20.37
N GLY A 107 13.56 -1.79 20.36
CA GLY A 107 12.90 -3.09 20.19
C GLY A 107 11.99 -3.44 21.37
N ILE A 108 12.40 -3.13 22.60
CA ILE A 108 11.55 -3.29 23.79
C ILE A 108 10.32 -2.39 23.72
N PHE A 109 10.49 -1.13 23.31
CA PHE A 109 9.39 -0.18 23.10
C PHE A 109 8.41 -0.70 22.04
N GLN A 110 8.91 -1.09 20.86
CA GLN A 110 8.08 -1.60 19.76
C GLN A 110 7.35 -2.88 20.16
N ALA A 111 8.04 -3.82 20.82
CA ALA A 111 7.41 -5.04 21.32
C ALA A 111 6.31 -4.74 22.35
N THR A 112 6.53 -3.77 23.23
CA THR A 112 5.54 -3.35 24.23
C THR A 112 4.32 -2.73 23.57
N LEU A 113 4.53 -1.86 22.59
CA LEU A 113 3.45 -1.25 21.81
C LEU A 113 2.61 -2.33 21.10
N LEU A 114 3.25 -3.26 20.38
CA LEU A 114 2.59 -4.29 19.57
C LEU A 114 1.87 -5.39 20.38
N LYS A 115 2.20 -5.54 21.67
CA LYS A 115 1.49 -6.45 22.59
C LYS A 115 0.10 -5.93 22.95
N SER A 116 -0.12 -4.63 22.87
CA SER A 116 -1.41 -4.02 23.16
C SER A 116 -2.34 -4.09 21.95
N GLU A 117 -3.65 -4.08 22.18
CA GLU A 117 -4.64 -4.13 21.11
C GLU A 117 -4.55 -2.92 20.17
N TYR A 118 -4.32 -1.74 20.75
CA TYR A 118 -4.41 -0.46 20.05
C TYR A 118 -3.04 0.10 19.63
N GLY A 119 -1.93 -0.50 20.05
CA GLY A 119 -0.58 0.04 19.84
C GLY A 119 -0.23 0.30 18.37
N GLY A 120 0.14 1.54 18.06
CA GLY A 120 0.46 1.98 16.69
C GLY A 120 -0.75 2.11 15.76
N ARG A 121 -1.96 1.79 16.23
CA ARG A 121 -3.18 1.79 15.42
C ARG A 121 -3.90 3.12 15.46
N ARG A 122 -4.70 3.37 14.42
CA ARG A 122 -5.71 4.43 14.44
C ARG A 122 -6.95 3.96 15.19
N CYS A 123 -7.40 4.79 16.10
CA CYS A 123 -8.54 4.54 16.96
C CYS A 123 -9.52 5.72 16.92
N GLU A 124 -10.73 5.45 17.35
CA GLU A 124 -11.76 6.44 17.65
C GLU A 124 -11.86 6.59 19.17
N VAL A 125 -11.92 7.85 19.63
CA VAL A 125 -12.10 8.17 21.05
C VAL A 125 -13.56 8.04 21.43
N MET A 126 -13.83 7.32 22.52
CA MET A 126 -15.17 7.02 23.02
C MET A 126 -15.28 7.33 24.52
N GLY A 127 -16.48 7.71 24.97
CA GLY A 127 -16.80 7.79 26.41
C GLY A 127 -15.87 8.68 27.25
N HIS A 128 -15.22 9.67 26.65
CA HIS A 128 -14.34 10.60 27.33
C HIS A 128 -15.15 11.75 27.96
N GLU A 129 -14.68 12.31 29.09
CA GLU A 129 -15.36 13.39 29.82
C GLU A 129 -15.52 14.67 28.99
N ARG A 130 -14.55 14.92 28.10
CA ARG A 130 -14.60 15.98 27.08
C ARG A 130 -15.43 15.52 25.88
N PRO A 131 -16.67 16.03 25.69
CA PRO A 131 -17.56 15.56 24.64
C PRO A 131 -17.08 15.92 23.23
N ASP A 132 -16.27 16.98 23.10
CA ASP A 132 -15.64 17.42 21.84
C ASP A 132 -14.63 16.40 21.28
N LEU A 133 -14.11 15.49 22.12
CA LEU A 133 -13.17 14.46 21.69
C LEU A 133 -13.87 13.19 21.20
N ASN A 134 -15.09 12.92 21.65
CA ASN A 134 -15.79 11.68 21.33
C ASN A 134 -16.15 11.62 19.84
N GLY A 135 -15.83 10.51 19.18
CA GLY A 135 -15.98 10.32 17.72
C GLY A 135 -14.78 10.81 16.89
N ASN A 136 -13.86 11.56 17.49
CA ASN A 136 -12.63 11.97 16.81
C ASN A 136 -11.62 10.81 16.79
N THR A 137 -10.75 10.85 15.80
CA THR A 137 -9.72 9.83 15.59
C THR A 137 -8.39 10.24 16.19
N CYS A 138 -7.66 9.25 16.65
CA CYS A 138 -6.32 9.41 17.20
C CYS A 138 -5.43 8.24 16.77
N VAL A 139 -4.12 8.43 16.83
CA VAL A 139 -3.13 7.36 16.66
C VAL A 139 -2.46 7.09 18.00
N VAL A 140 -2.41 5.82 18.39
CA VAL A 140 -1.73 5.36 19.60
C VAL A 140 -0.24 5.29 19.34
N ASN A 141 0.54 6.13 20.02
CA ASN A 141 1.99 6.18 19.85
C ASN A 141 2.74 5.34 20.88
N GLU A 142 2.19 5.20 22.08
CA GLU A 142 2.83 4.50 23.19
C GLU A 142 1.77 3.80 24.03
N TYR A 143 2.11 2.62 24.54
CA TYR A 143 1.32 1.87 25.51
C TYR A 143 2.08 1.86 26.84
N LEU A 144 1.36 2.12 27.94
CA LEU A 144 1.86 2.17 29.30
C LEU A 144 1.34 0.95 30.07
N PRO A 145 2.11 -0.15 30.17
CA PRO A 145 1.62 -1.40 30.75
C PRO A 145 1.35 -1.32 32.26
N GLU A 146 1.98 -0.39 32.96
CA GLU A 146 1.84 -0.23 34.41
C GLU A 146 0.46 0.29 34.81
N THR A 147 -0.10 1.19 33.99
CA THR A 147 -1.42 1.80 34.23
C THR A 147 -2.50 1.30 33.28
N ASP A 148 -2.13 0.47 32.29
CA ASP A 148 -3.00 0.06 31.19
C ASP A 148 -3.59 1.27 30.45
N GLU A 149 -2.72 2.20 30.06
CA GLU A 149 -3.10 3.44 29.38
C GLU A 149 -2.32 3.62 28.08
N TYR A 150 -2.82 4.50 27.22
CA TYR A 150 -2.30 4.76 25.89
C TYR A 150 -2.00 6.23 25.72
N LYS A 151 -0.77 6.57 25.31
CA LYS A 151 -0.49 7.93 24.83
C LYS A 151 -0.90 8.03 23.37
N VAL A 152 -1.85 8.90 23.09
CA VAL A 152 -2.40 9.10 21.76
C VAL A 152 -2.12 10.51 21.26
N VAL A 153 -2.09 10.65 19.93
CA VAL A 153 -2.11 11.95 19.25
C VAL A 153 -3.40 12.03 18.43
N MET A 154 -4.18 13.07 18.68
CA MET A 154 -5.40 13.36 17.91
C MET A 154 -5.03 13.67 16.45
N GLU A 155 -5.77 13.10 15.50
CA GLU A 155 -5.43 13.16 14.08
C GLU A 155 -5.47 14.59 13.51
N HIS A 156 -6.53 15.34 13.81
CA HIS A 156 -6.77 16.68 13.24
C HIS A 156 -6.24 17.80 14.12
N THR A 157 -6.40 17.69 15.45
CA THR A 157 -5.95 18.75 16.38
C THR A 157 -4.49 18.60 16.81
N ARG A 158 -3.87 17.44 16.58
CA ARG A 158 -2.52 17.07 17.07
C ARG A 158 -2.35 17.12 18.59
N GLU A 159 -3.45 17.25 19.33
CA GLU A 159 -3.45 17.22 20.79
C GLU A 159 -2.94 15.86 21.29
N LYS A 160 -2.11 15.88 22.33
CA LYS A 160 -1.58 14.67 22.97
C LYS A 160 -2.41 14.37 24.21
N LEU A 161 -2.87 13.14 24.33
CA LEU A 161 -3.72 12.69 25.44
C LEU A 161 -3.22 11.36 26.00
N VAL A 162 -3.64 11.05 27.21
CA VAL A 162 -3.52 9.71 27.81
C VAL A 162 -4.93 9.17 27.98
N LEU A 163 -5.21 8.01 27.38
CA LEU A 163 -6.54 7.40 27.36
C LEU A 163 -6.47 5.95 27.85
N GLY A 164 -7.47 5.51 28.60
CA GLY A 164 -7.62 4.11 28.97
C GLY A 164 -8.22 3.26 27.84
N PRO A 165 -8.18 1.92 27.94
CA PRO A 165 -8.70 1.01 26.92
C PRO A 165 -10.21 1.20 26.67
N ASN A 166 -10.97 1.58 27.70
CA ASN A 166 -12.40 1.84 27.58
C ASN A 166 -12.72 3.12 26.77
N ASN A 167 -11.72 3.98 26.55
CA ASN A 167 -11.86 5.20 25.77
C ASN A 167 -11.46 5.05 24.31
N LEU A 168 -11.03 3.85 23.89
CA LEU A 168 -10.53 3.61 22.56
C LEU A 168 -11.34 2.51 21.87
N LYS A 169 -11.59 2.71 20.59
CA LYS A 169 -12.13 1.70 19.68
C LYS A 169 -11.27 1.66 18.42
N ARG A 170 -10.87 0.48 17.95
CA ARG A 170 -10.11 0.37 16.70
C ARG A 170 -10.89 0.97 15.53
N ARG A 171 -10.20 1.81 14.76
CA ARG A 171 -10.68 2.45 13.53
C ARG A 171 -9.50 2.68 12.58
N ASP A 172 -8.90 1.56 12.17
CA ASP A 172 -7.77 1.55 11.24
C ASP A 172 -8.12 2.31 9.95
N ARG A 173 -7.10 2.85 9.29
CA ARG A 173 -7.26 3.57 8.03
C ARG A 173 -7.80 2.65 6.96
N THR A 174 -8.69 3.20 6.14
CA THR A 174 -9.24 2.51 4.97
C THR A 174 -9.17 3.42 3.77
N ARG A 175 -9.49 2.86 2.59
CA ARG A 175 -9.60 3.66 1.36
C ARG A 175 -10.64 4.78 1.49
N GLN A 176 -11.72 4.56 2.25
CA GLN A 176 -12.80 5.52 2.46
C GLN A 176 -12.54 6.48 3.62
N ASP A 177 -11.81 6.03 4.64
CA ASP A 177 -11.47 6.81 5.84
C ASP A 177 -9.96 6.77 6.12
N PRO A 178 -9.13 7.42 5.28
CA PRO A 178 -7.68 7.42 5.45
C PRO A 178 -7.17 8.45 6.48
N GLY A 179 -8.00 9.41 6.92
CA GLY A 179 -7.64 10.50 7.84
C GLY A 179 -6.78 11.62 7.22
N TYR A 180 -6.14 11.35 6.09
CA TYR A 180 -5.44 12.32 5.24
C TYR A 180 -5.47 11.79 3.79
N TYR A 181 -5.13 12.62 2.82
CA TYR A 181 -5.08 12.16 1.43
C TYR A 181 -3.79 12.59 0.72
N ILE A 182 -3.19 11.70 -0.07
CA ILE A 182 -1.98 12.01 -0.84
C ILE A 182 -2.32 12.06 -2.33
N GLU A 183 -2.18 13.25 -2.91
CA GLU A 183 -2.43 13.50 -4.32
C GLU A 183 -1.13 13.54 -5.12
N VAL A 184 -1.16 13.04 -6.35
CA VAL A 184 -0.07 13.23 -7.32
C VAL A 184 -0.56 14.20 -8.40
N LYS A 185 -0.15 15.46 -8.31
CA LYS A 185 -0.51 16.54 -9.25
C LYS A 185 0.73 17.03 -9.99
N ALA A 186 0.72 16.97 -11.32
CA ALA A 186 1.82 17.45 -12.17
C ALA A 186 3.21 16.95 -11.71
N ASN A 187 3.31 15.64 -11.41
CA ASN A 187 4.53 14.98 -10.88
C ASN A 187 4.98 15.44 -9.49
N ARG A 188 4.16 16.19 -8.75
CA ARG A 188 4.39 16.54 -7.34
C ARG A 188 3.46 15.75 -6.43
N ILE A 189 4.00 15.34 -5.29
CA ILE A 189 3.23 14.69 -4.22
C ILE A 189 2.74 15.80 -3.29
N ILE A 190 1.43 15.83 -3.04
CA ILE A 190 0.78 16.81 -2.17
C ILE A 190 0.05 16.03 -1.08
N ARG A 191 0.40 16.28 0.18
CA ARG A 191 -0.34 15.77 1.33
C ARG A 191 -1.44 16.77 1.70
N ARG A 192 -2.69 16.32 1.68
CA ARG A 192 -3.85 17.06 2.14
C ARG A 192 -4.23 16.58 3.53
N GLU A 193 -4.26 17.52 4.46
CA GLU A 193 -4.80 17.35 5.81
C GLU A 193 -6.22 17.91 5.86
N PHE A 194 -6.98 17.53 6.88
CA PHE A 194 -8.38 17.89 7.06
C PHE A 194 -8.60 18.34 8.50
N ASP A 195 -9.66 19.12 8.73
CA ASP A 195 -10.02 19.57 10.08
C ASP A 195 -10.92 18.55 10.80
N SER A 196 -11.49 17.59 10.06
CA SER A 196 -12.37 16.54 10.59
C SER A 196 -12.37 15.25 9.76
N ASN A 197 -12.89 14.17 10.36
CA ASN A 197 -13.06 12.90 9.67
C ASN A 197 -14.08 13.00 8.54
N GLU A 198 -15.17 13.72 8.77
CA GLU A 198 -16.27 13.92 7.84
C GLU A 198 -15.79 14.67 6.60
N GLU A 199 -14.94 15.68 6.77
CA GLU A 199 -14.32 16.41 5.66
C GLU A 199 -13.41 15.50 4.83
N CYS A 200 -12.57 14.68 5.49
CA CYS A 200 -11.70 13.73 4.81
C CYS A 200 -12.52 12.72 3.98
N GLN A 201 -13.56 12.14 4.58
CA GLN A 201 -14.43 11.17 3.92
C GLN A 201 -15.23 11.79 2.77
N ALA A 202 -15.77 12.99 2.96
CA ALA A 202 -16.48 13.72 1.90
C ALA A 202 -15.56 14.04 0.72
N TYR A 203 -14.32 14.45 1.00
CA TYR A 203 -13.31 14.67 -0.03
C TYR A 203 -13.01 13.37 -0.78
N VAL A 204 -12.73 12.29 -0.07
CA VAL A 204 -12.46 10.96 -0.66
C VAL A 204 -13.65 10.50 -1.51
N ALA A 205 -14.87 10.64 -1.01
CA ALA A 205 -16.09 10.31 -1.74
C ALA A 205 -16.23 11.14 -3.02
N SER A 206 -15.90 12.44 -3.00
CA SER A 206 -15.99 13.32 -4.17
C SER A 206 -15.02 12.93 -5.30
N ILE A 207 -13.82 12.47 -4.95
CA ILE A 207 -12.81 12.06 -5.94
C ILE A 207 -13.02 10.62 -6.42
N THR A 208 -13.74 9.78 -5.67
CA THR A 208 -14.13 8.44 -6.12
C THR A 208 -15.45 8.46 -6.89
N GLY A 209 -16.36 9.38 -6.56
CA GLY A 209 -17.64 9.58 -7.24
C GLY A 209 -17.51 10.30 -8.58
N SER A 210 -16.49 11.14 -8.77
CA SER A 210 -16.19 11.75 -10.08
C SER A 210 -15.67 10.77 -11.13
N ASP A 211 -15.39 9.50 -10.75
CA ASP A 211 -15.15 8.41 -11.70
C ASP A 211 -16.47 7.77 -12.20
N GLU A 212 -17.65 8.14 -11.69
CA GLU A 212 -18.98 7.73 -12.19
C GLU A 212 -19.34 8.47 -13.48
N VAL A 213 -18.77 8.03 -14.60
CA VAL A 213 -19.41 8.20 -15.90
C VAL A 213 -20.62 7.27 -15.90
N ASP A 214 -21.80 7.83 -16.16
CA ASP A 214 -23.09 7.12 -16.26
C ASP A 214 -22.90 5.69 -16.77
N ASP A 215 -23.25 4.67 -15.97
CA ASP A 215 -23.19 3.26 -16.40
C ASP A 215 -24.01 3.06 -17.69
N ALA A 216 -25.03 3.90 -17.91
CA ALA A 216 -25.81 3.97 -19.13
C ALA A 216 -25.03 4.51 -20.35
N ALA A 217 -24.05 5.39 -20.16
CA ALA A 217 -23.19 5.89 -21.21
C ALA A 217 -22.07 4.89 -21.55
N CYS A 218 -21.53 4.19 -20.56
CA CYS A 218 -20.53 3.14 -20.76
C CYS A 218 -21.15 1.93 -21.50
N ALA A 219 -22.33 1.47 -21.07
CA ALA A 219 -23.05 0.40 -21.75
C ALA A 219 -23.44 0.75 -23.19
N LYS A 220 -23.78 2.02 -23.46
CA LYS A 220 -24.04 2.51 -24.83
C LYS A 220 -22.78 2.56 -25.68
N ALA A 221 -21.63 2.91 -25.10
CA ALA A 221 -20.35 2.92 -25.81
C ALA A 221 -19.90 1.50 -26.16
N ASP A 222 -20.07 0.54 -25.23
CA ASP A 222 -19.76 -0.87 -25.46
C ASP A 222 -20.69 -1.51 -26.49
N GLN A 223 -21.99 -1.19 -26.45
CA GLN A 223 -22.95 -1.64 -27.45
C GLN A 223 -22.62 -1.07 -28.84
N ALA A 224 -22.32 0.23 -28.93
CA ALA A 224 -21.94 0.86 -30.19
C ALA A 224 -20.63 0.29 -30.76
N ALA A 225 -19.66 -0.04 -29.89
CA ALA A 225 -18.41 -0.68 -30.32
C ALA A 225 -18.66 -2.11 -30.84
N ALA A 226 -19.54 -2.89 -30.19
CA ALA A 226 -19.90 -4.24 -30.62
C ALA A 226 -20.67 -4.24 -31.95
N GLU A 227 -21.59 -3.31 -32.14
CA GLU A 227 -22.31 -3.13 -33.41
C GLU A 227 -21.37 -2.76 -34.56
N LEU A 228 -20.42 -1.85 -34.33
CA LEU A 228 -19.44 -1.42 -35.33
C LEU A 228 -18.46 -2.55 -35.71
N LEU A 229 -18.06 -3.39 -34.74
CA LEU A 229 -17.25 -4.58 -35.02
C LEU A 229 -18.00 -5.61 -35.86
N SER A 230 -19.31 -5.77 -35.61
CA SER A 230 -20.18 -6.65 -36.40
C SER A 230 -20.38 -6.12 -37.83
N GLU A 231 -20.58 -4.81 -38.00
CA GLU A 231 -20.67 -4.18 -39.33
C GLU A 231 -19.38 -4.31 -40.13
N LEU A 232 -18.22 -4.29 -39.46
CA LEU A 232 -16.91 -4.48 -40.09
C LEU A 232 -16.56 -5.96 -40.36
N GLY A 233 -17.41 -6.91 -39.95
CA GLY A 233 -17.22 -8.34 -40.18
C GLY A 233 -15.99 -8.92 -39.47
N LEU A 234 -15.56 -8.30 -38.37
CA LEU A 234 -14.39 -8.73 -37.58
C LEU A 234 -14.83 -9.66 -36.44
N ASP A 235 -15.38 -10.82 -36.79
CA ASP A 235 -15.63 -11.89 -35.83
C ASP A 235 -14.30 -12.58 -35.50
N GLY A 236 -14.05 -12.78 -34.20
CA GLY A 236 -12.74 -12.99 -33.58
C GLY A 236 -12.00 -14.30 -33.85
N ASP A 237 -11.99 -14.80 -35.09
CA ASP A 237 -11.29 -16.05 -35.47
C ASP A 237 -10.21 -15.90 -36.57
N ASP A 238 -10.00 -14.72 -37.17
CA ASP A 238 -9.03 -14.55 -38.29
C ASP A 238 -7.74 -13.78 -37.96
N LEU A 239 -7.10 -14.08 -36.83
CA LEU A 239 -5.68 -13.74 -36.63
C LEU A 239 -4.83 -15.00 -36.51
N GLY A 240 -4.90 -15.83 -37.55
CA GLY A 240 -3.98 -16.92 -37.82
C GLY A 240 -2.58 -16.42 -38.22
N ALA A 241 -1.58 -17.00 -37.57
CA ALA A 241 -0.15 -16.72 -37.72
C ALA A 241 0.37 -16.55 -39.15
N LYS A 242 1.19 -15.51 -39.38
CA LYS A 242 2.21 -15.51 -40.45
C LYS A 242 3.58 -15.09 -39.93
N VAL A 243 4.41 -16.12 -39.74
CA VAL A 243 5.87 -16.04 -39.69
C VAL A 243 6.38 -15.37 -40.96
N VAL A 244 7.00 -14.19 -40.84
CA VAL A 244 7.74 -13.57 -41.95
C VAL A 244 9.23 -13.71 -41.69
N LYS A 245 9.85 -14.65 -42.43
CA LYS A 245 11.30 -14.71 -42.66
C LYS A 245 11.70 -13.53 -43.55
N GLY A 246 12.46 -12.58 -43.02
CA GLY A 246 13.19 -11.57 -43.80
C GLY A 246 14.68 -11.85 -43.81
N LYS A 247 15.24 -12.19 -44.98
CA LYS A 247 16.66 -12.42 -45.23
C LYS A 247 17.13 -11.46 -46.32
N SER A 248 17.99 -10.50 -46.00
CA SER A 248 18.95 -9.86 -46.94
C SER A 248 19.99 -9.07 -46.13
N THR A 249 21.17 -9.62 -45.83
CA THR A 249 22.42 -9.55 -46.61
C THR A 249 22.80 -8.18 -47.18
N THR A 250 23.79 -7.55 -46.55
CA THR A 250 24.94 -6.92 -47.23
C THR A 250 26.23 -7.28 -46.51
N LYS A 251 27.16 -7.85 -47.28
CA LYS A 251 28.58 -8.14 -46.95
C LYS A 251 29.33 -6.79 -46.83
N SER A 252 30.47 -6.62 -46.17
CA SER A 252 31.72 -7.35 -46.37
C SER A 252 32.83 -6.84 -45.42
N GLY A 253 33.67 -7.74 -44.92
CA GLY A 253 34.90 -7.40 -44.18
C GLY A 253 35.75 -8.62 -43.83
N LYS A 254 36.32 -9.28 -44.85
CA LYS A 254 37.48 -10.21 -44.80
C LYS A 254 38.62 -9.59 -43.94
N LYS A 255 39.56 -10.26 -43.25
CA LYS A 255 40.05 -11.65 -43.13
C LYS A 255 41.28 -11.57 -42.20
N LYS A 256 41.47 -12.51 -41.26
CA LYS A 256 42.72 -13.32 -41.12
C LYS A 256 42.63 -14.29 -39.95
N LYS A 257 43.38 -15.36 -40.11
CA LYS A 257 43.24 -16.70 -39.55
C LYS A 257 44.47 -16.99 -38.67
N ARG A 258 44.28 -17.98 -37.78
CA ARG A 258 45.28 -18.94 -37.24
C ARG A 258 46.17 -18.50 -36.07
N GLY A 259 46.18 -19.35 -35.03
CA GLY A 259 47.30 -19.49 -34.11
C GLY A 259 46.98 -20.34 -32.88
N LYS A 260 46.98 -21.67 -33.02
CA LYS A 260 46.93 -22.65 -31.91
C LYS A 260 48.37 -23.00 -31.54
N LYS A 261 48.83 -22.83 -30.30
CA LYS A 261 49.82 -23.72 -29.62
C LYS A 261 50.13 -23.30 -28.16
N ASN A 262 50.39 -24.35 -27.38
CA ASN A 262 50.60 -24.47 -25.94
C ASN A 262 51.90 -23.87 -25.39
N ARG A 263 51.97 -23.95 -24.04
CA ARG A 263 53.11 -24.10 -23.12
C ARG A 263 53.82 -22.80 -22.72
N LYS A 264 53.77 -22.46 -21.44
CA LYS A 264 54.56 -23.08 -20.37
C LYS A 264 53.87 -22.87 -19.02
#